data_AF-A0A957BUJ8-F1
#
_entry.id   AF-A0A957BUJ8-F1
#
_cell.length_a   1.000
_cell.length_b   1.000
_cell.length_c   1.000
_cell.angle_alpha   90.00
_cell.angle_beta   90.00
_cell.angle_gamma   90.00
#
_symmetry.space_group_name_H-M   'P 1'
#
loop_
_entity.id
_entity.type
_entity.pdbx_description
1 polymer ?
#
loop_
_entity_poly.entity_id
_entity_poly.type
_entity_poly.pdbx_seq_one_letter_code
_entity_poly.pdbx_strand_id
1 'polypeptide(L)'
;MEKPPRTLGIAIAIIASVCLFSCLPLLQVVMFVAVRGNLATELVPLETGGTAAFGGCVLNASDERLILQAGLALIFLIIAAVAWRGKPPIIRFVLVAAVLLLSAGNIVLLISTLATPQTLQTGIDSGETVTRSLATMQLLITVLIPLYVVWYMNRGPARAFFRGYYLKEPARTTPAKTTDEITT
;
A
#
# COMPACT_ATOMS: atom_id res chain seq x y z
N MET A 1 29.90 8.72 -13.65
CA MET A 1 28.54 8.91 -14.19
C MET A 1 27.67 9.41 -13.05
N GLU A 2 27.03 10.56 -13.20
CA GLU A 2 26.13 11.11 -12.18
C GLU A 2 24.94 10.17 -11.98
N LYS A 3 24.59 9.91 -10.72
CA LYS A 3 23.42 9.11 -10.38
C LYS A 3 22.17 9.94 -10.72
N PRO A 4 21.19 9.40 -11.47
CA PRO A 4 19.93 10.08 -11.71
C PRO A 4 19.29 10.53 -10.39
N PRO A 5 18.87 11.80 -10.26
CA PRO A 5 18.21 12.29 -9.07
C PRO A 5 16.88 11.57 -8.86
N ARG A 6 16.39 11.59 -7.61
CA ARG A 6 15.10 11.02 -7.25
C ARG A 6 14.01 11.83 -7.93
N THR A 7 13.16 11.19 -8.71
CA THR A 7 12.00 11.89 -9.29
C THR A 7 10.89 11.96 -8.26
N LEU A 8 10.16 13.08 -8.28
CA LEU A 8 9.05 13.34 -7.36
C LEU A 8 8.00 12.22 -7.39
N GLY A 9 7.73 11.63 -8.55
CA GLY A 9 6.77 10.53 -8.66
C GLY A 9 7.23 9.21 -7.99
N ILE A 10 8.53 8.92 -7.91
CA ILE A 10 9.02 7.78 -7.11
C ILE A 10 8.77 8.05 -5.63
N ALA A 11 9.07 9.27 -5.19
CA ALA A 11 8.88 9.65 -3.80
C ALA A 11 7.41 9.53 -3.39
N ILE A 12 6.49 10.06 -4.22
CA ILE A 12 5.04 9.91 -4.01
C ILE A 12 4.63 8.44 -4.00
N ALA A 13 5.09 7.64 -4.96
CA ALA A 13 4.74 6.22 -5.03
C ALA A 13 5.16 5.46 -3.77
N ILE A 14 6.38 5.68 -3.27
CA ILE A 14 6.88 5.00 -2.06
C ILE A 14 6.13 5.51 -0.83
N ILE A 15 6.01 6.83 -0.64
CA ILE A 15 5.35 7.42 0.53
C ILE A 15 3.88 6.99 0.60
N ALA A 16 3.13 7.10 -0.51
CA ALA A 16 1.74 6.68 -0.55
C ALA A 16 1.57 5.19 -0.21
N SER A 17 2.49 4.34 -0.71
CA SER A 17 2.48 2.91 -0.40
C SER A 17 2.80 2.64 1.08
N VAL A 18 3.79 3.35 1.66
CA VAL A 18 4.13 3.22 3.09
C VAL A 18 2.95 3.66 3.97
N CYS A 19 2.31 4.77 3.63
CA CYS A 19 1.13 5.23 4.35
C CYS A 19 0.02 4.17 4.33
N LEU A 20 -0.26 3.59 3.15
CA LEU A 20 -1.37 2.65 2.99
C LEU A 20 -1.09 1.24 3.54
N PHE A 21 0.11 0.70 3.32
CA PHE A 21 0.44 -0.69 3.66
C PHE A 21 1.25 -0.86 4.94
N SER A 22 1.80 0.21 5.52
CA SER A 22 2.53 0.14 6.79
C SER A 22 1.89 1.02 7.87
N CYS A 23 1.78 2.33 7.64
CA CYS A 23 1.32 3.25 8.68
C CYS A 23 -0.13 2.98 9.10
N LEU A 24 -1.05 2.88 8.14
CA LEU A 24 -2.47 2.62 8.44
C LEU A 24 -2.68 1.26 9.13
N PRO A 25 -2.13 0.13 8.64
CA PRO A 25 -2.30 -1.15 9.32
C PRO A 25 -1.66 -1.21 10.70
N LEU A 26 -0.50 -0.58 10.91
CA LEU A 26 0.12 -0.51 12.23
C LEU A 26 -0.67 0.35 13.18
N LEU A 27 -1.20 1.50 12.72
CA LEU A 27 -2.09 2.34 13.51
C LEU A 27 -3.32 1.57 13.95
N GLN A 28 -3.93 0.78 13.05
CA GLN A 28 -5.05 -0.09 13.38
C GLN A 28 -4.67 -1.11 14.46
N VAL A 29 -3.54 -1.82 14.30
CA VAL A 29 -3.07 -2.79 15.30
C VAL A 29 -2.85 -2.12 16.66
N VAL A 30 -2.18 -0.96 16.69
CA VAL A 30 -1.94 -0.20 17.93
C VAL A 30 -3.26 0.23 18.56
N MET A 31 -4.21 0.73 17.78
CA MET A 31 -5.55 1.09 18.27
C MET A 31 -6.27 -0.12 18.88
N PHE A 32 -6.26 -1.28 18.19
CA PHE A 32 -6.88 -2.50 18.70
C PHE A 32 -6.24 -2.97 20.01
N VAL A 33 -4.91 -2.99 20.09
CA VAL A 33 -4.19 -3.39 21.31
C VAL A 33 -4.44 -2.40 22.45
N ALA A 34 -4.42 -1.10 22.18
CA ALA A 34 -4.67 -0.07 23.18
C ALA A 34 -6.10 -0.15 23.73
N VAL A 35 -7.11 -0.33 22.88
CA VAL A 35 -8.50 -0.49 23.32
C VAL A 35 -8.65 -1.74 24.19
N ARG A 36 -8.04 -2.87 23.79
CA ARG A 36 -8.04 -4.11 24.59
C ARG A 36 -7.38 -3.93 25.96
N GLY A 37 -6.23 -3.27 26.01
CA GLY A 37 -5.51 -3.01 27.25
C GLY A 37 -6.30 -2.14 28.23
N ASN A 38 -6.94 -1.08 27.73
CA ASN A 38 -7.79 -0.22 28.56
C ASN A 38 -9.03 -0.96 29.07
N LEU A 39 -9.73 -1.71 28.19
CA LEU A 39 -10.92 -2.48 28.57
C LEU A 39 -10.61 -3.60 29.57
N ALA A 40 -9.47 -4.27 29.44
CA ALA A 40 -9.03 -5.28 30.41
C ALA A 40 -8.74 -4.70 31.81
N THR A 41 -8.47 -3.40 31.88
CA THR A 41 -8.13 -2.71 33.14
C THR A 41 -9.38 -2.11 33.81
N GLU A 42 -10.41 -1.72 33.04
CA GLU A 42 -11.62 -1.04 33.55
C GLU A 42 -12.86 -1.94 33.68
N LEU A 43 -12.92 -3.12 33.04
CA LEU A 43 -14.07 -4.03 33.18
C LEU A 43 -13.94 -4.92 34.42
N VAL A 44 -14.64 -4.51 35.49
CA VAL A 44 -15.13 -5.39 36.56
C VAL A 44 -15.76 -6.65 35.93
N PRO A 45 -15.50 -7.87 36.44
CA PRO A 45 -16.13 -9.08 35.94
C PRO A 45 -17.64 -8.96 36.13
N LEU A 46 -18.38 -8.70 35.05
CA LEU A 46 -19.82 -8.82 35.04
C LEU A 46 -20.14 -10.32 35.10
N GLU A 47 -20.33 -10.83 36.33
CA GLU A 47 -20.69 -12.22 36.65
C GLU A 47 -22.04 -12.69 36.07
N THR A 48 -22.74 -11.89 35.28
CA THR A 48 -24.08 -12.22 34.78
C THR A 48 -24.17 -12.03 33.27
N GLY A 49 -23.74 -13.06 32.54
CA GLY A 49 -24.37 -13.59 31.30
C GLY A 49 -24.80 -12.65 30.17
N GLY A 50 -24.48 -11.36 30.24
CA GLY A 50 -24.84 -10.34 29.27
C GLY A 50 -23.58 -9.95 28.52
N THR A 51 -23.48 -10.43 27.29
CA THR A 51 -22.49 -9.94 26.32
C THR A 51 -22.58 -8.41 26.28
N ALA A 52 -21.57 -7.72 26.81
CA ALA A 52 -21.45 -6.27 26.74
C ALA A 52 -21.60 -5.85 25.27
N ALA A 53 -22.78 -5.33 24.93
CA ALA A 53 -23.27 -5.14 23.57
C ALA A 53 -22.51 -4.04 22.79
N PHE A 54 -21.48 -3.44 23.39
CA PHE A 54 -20.66 -2.40 22.78
C PHE A 54 -19.22 -2.83 22.43
N GLY A 55 -18.81 -4.08 22.70
CA GLY A 55 -17.40 -4.49 22.57
C GLY A 55 -17.12 -5.83 21.88
N GLY A 56 -18.14 -6.68 21.70
CA GLY A 56 -17.95 -8.07 21.24
C GLY A 56 -17.30 -8.23 19.86
N CYS A 57 -17.43 -7.23 18.98
CA CYS A 57 -16.82 -7.27 17.63
C CYS A 57 -15.36 -6.77 17.63
N VAL A 58 -15.02 -5.79 18.47
CA VAL A 58 -13.66 -5.21 18.56
C VAL A 58 -12.71 -6.15 19.31
N LEU A 59 -13.24 -6.93 20.26
CA LEU A 59 -12.47 -7.87 21.08
C LEU A 59 -12.19 -9.22 20.38
N ASN A 60 -12.90 -9.58 19.31
CA ASN A 60 -12.79 -10.90 18.68
C ASN A 60 -11.75 -11.02 17.53
N ALA A 61 -10.94 -10.00 17.29
CA ALA A 61 -9.83 -10.12 16.32
C ALA A 61 -8.83 -11.19 16.82
N SER A 62 -8.62 -12.29 16.10
CA SER A 62 -7.65 -13.28 16.57
C SER A 62 -6.25 -12.66 16.68
N ASP A 63 -5.53 -12.95 17.77
CA ASP A 63 -4.19 -12.41 17.99
C ASP A 63 -3.24 -12.77 16.84
N GLU A 64 -3.44 -13.94 16.24
CA GLU A 64 -2.77 -14.39 15.02
C GLU A 64 -2.91 -13.41 13.86
N ARG A 65 -4.12 -12.87 13.63
CA ARG A 65 -4.37 -11.89 12.55
C ARG A 65 -3.66 -10.57 12.84
N LEU A 66 -3.68 -10.10 14.09
CA LEU A 66 -2.99 -8.86 14.48
C LEU A 66 -1.47 -8.98 14.32
N ILE A 67 -0.89 -10.11 14.75
CA ILE A 67 0.54 -10.41 14.60
C ILE A 67 0.91 -10.49 13.13
N LEU A 68 0.14 -11.22 12.32
CA LEU A 68 0.38 -11.35 10.88
C LEU A 68 0.28 -10.00 10.17
N GLN A 69 -0.74 -9.19 10.50
CA GLN A 69 -0.91 -7.84 9.96
C GLN A 69 0.27 -6.93 10.31
N ALA A 70 0.69 -6.91 11.59
CA ALA A 70 1.84 -6.14 12.03
C ALA A 70 3.13 -6.60 11.33
N GLY A 71 3.33 -7.91 11.21
CA GLY A 71 4.47 -8.51 10.52
C GLY A 71 4.53 -8.12 9.04
N LEU A 72 3.42 -8.25 8.31
CA LEU A 72 3.33 -7.83 6.91
C LEU A 72 3.61 -6.33 6.73
N ALA A 73 3.06 -5.49 7.62
CA ALA A 73 3.25 -4.05 7.60
C ALA A 73 4.71 -3.65 7.82
N LEU A 74 5.41 -4.32 8.75
CA LEU A 74 6.83 -4.11 9.01
C LEU A 74 7.72 -4.62 7.88
N ILE A 75 7.43 -5.80 7.34
CA ILE A 75 8.15 -6.34 6.16
C ILE A 75 8.02 -5.37 4.98
N PHE A 76 6.82 -4.85 4.73
CA PHE A 76 6.61 -3.87 3.67
C PHE A 76 7.40 -2.58 3.92
N LEU A 77 7.46 -2.11 5.16
CA LEU A 77 8.25 -0.92 5.53
C LEU A 77 9.74 -1.11 5.22
N ILE A 78 10.28 -2.30 5.49
CA ILE A 78 11.67 -2.64 5.15
C ILE A 78 11.86 -2.62 3.62
N ILE A 79 10.95 -3.23 2.86
CA ILE A 79 11.00 -3.21 1.38
C ILE A 79 10.99 -1.76 0.88
N ALA A 80 10.12 -0.91 1.44
CA ALA A 80 10.02 0.50 1.08
C ALA A 80 11.30 1.27 1.42
N ALA A 81 11.92 1.02 2.58
CA ALA A 81 13.19 1.63 2.98
C ALA A 81 14.34 1.23 2.04
N VAL A 82 14.41 -0.04 1.64
CA VAL A 82 15.40 -0.51 0.65
C VAL A 82 15.11 0.09 -0.73
N ALA A 83 13.84 0.16 -1.14
CA ALA A 83 13.42 0.79 -2.38
C ALA A 83 13.75 2.29 -2.41
N TRP A 84 13.63 2.98 -1.28
CA TRP A 84 13.99 4.40 -1.11
C TRP A 84 15.49 4.65 -1.37
N ARG A 85 16.34 3.68 -1.04
CA ARG A 85 17.78 3.73 -1.33
C ARG A 85 18.07 3.54 -2.83
N GLY A 86 17.16 2.85 -3.55
CA GLY A 86 17.21 2.64 -5.00
C GLY A 86 18.19 1.57 -5.47
N LYS A 87 18.67 0.70 -4.56
CA LYS A 87 19.55 -0.44 -4.87
C LYS A 87 19.12 -1.66 -4.04
N PRO A 88 19.16 -2.89 -4.58
CA PRO A 88 19.55 -3.31 -5.94
C PRO A 88 18.47 -3.02 -7.01
N PRO A 89 18.75 -3.10 -8.33
CA PRO A 89 17.76 -2.82 -9.40
C PRO A 89 16.53 -3.75 -9.35
N ILE A 90 16.69 -4.94 -8.77
CA ILE A 90 15.62 -5.92 -8.55
C ILE A 90 14.56 -5.39 -7.56
N ILE A 91 14.92 -4.46 -6.66
CA ILE A 91 14.00 -3.94 -5.63
C ILE A 91 12.76 -3.27 -6.25
N ARG A 92 12.88 -2.76 -7.48
CA ARG A 92 11.73 -2.24 -8.23
C ARG A 92 10.66 -3.30 -8.40
N PHE A 93 11.03 -4.50 -8.85
CA PHE A 93 10.09 -5.60 -9.07
C PHE A 93 9.55 -6.13 -7.75
N VAL A 94 10.40 -6.21 -6.71
CA VAL A 94 9.98 -6.60 -5.37
C VAL A 94 8.94 -5.63 -4.81
N LEU A 95 9.18 -4.31 -4.92
CA LEU A 95 8.23 -3.29 -4.47
C LEU A 95 6.90 -3.41 -5.23
N VAL A 96 6.93 -3.52 -6.56
CA VAL A 96 5.72 -3.67 -7.38
C VAL A 96 4.96 -4.94 -7.01
N ALA A 97 5.65 -6.08 -6.88
CA ALA A 97 5.03 -7.34 -6.50
C ALA A 97 4.42 -7.28 -5.09
N ALA A 98 5.13 -6.69 -4.12
CA ALA A 98 4.63 -6.53 -2.76
C ALA A 98 3.38 -5.65 -2.71
N VAL A 99 3.40 -4.50 -3.40
CA VAL A 99 2.23 -3.61 -3.51
C VAL A 99 1.05 -4.35 -4.13
N LEU A 100 1.25 -5.09 -5.23
CA LEU A 100 0.17 -5.83 -5.88
C LEU A 100 -0.41 -6.93 -4.99
N LEU A 101 0.44 -7.73 -4.34
CA LEU A 101 -0.01 -8.82 -3.46
C LEU A 101 -0.79 -8.29 -2.25
N LEU A 102 -0.27 -7.27 -1.58
CA LEU A 102 -0.94 -6.65 -0.42
C LEU A 102 -2.26 -6.00 -0.83
N SER A 103 -2.31 -5.38 -2.00
CA SER A 103 -3.53 -4.77 -2.52
C SER A 103 -4.59 -5.81 -2.85
N ALA A 104 -4.20 -6.92 -3.50
CA ALA A 104 -5.11 -8.01 -3.79
C ALA A 104 -5.70 -8.59 -2.50
N GLY A 105 -4.86 -8.82 -1.48
CA GLY A 105 -5.31 -9.26 -0.16
C GLY A 105 -6.30 -8.27 0.48
N ASN A 106 -5.96 -6.97 0.49
CA ASN A 106 -6.85 -5.94 1.03
C ASN A 106 -8.17 -5.83 0.27
N ILE A 107 -8.16 -5.96 -1.06
CA ILE A 107 -9.37 -5.91 -1.88
C ILE A 107 -10.28 -7.09 -1.55
N VAL A 108 -9.74 -8.30 -1.42
CA VAL A 108 -10.53 -9.49 -1.03
C VAL A 108 -11.18 -9.29 0.33
N LEU A 109 -10.43 -8.76 1.31
CA LEU A 109 -10.95 -8.44 2.64
C LEU A 109 -12.05 -7.38 2.57
N LEU A 110 -11.83 -6.27 1.87
CA LEU A 110 -12.81 -5.20 1.72
C LEU A 110 -14.10 -5.66 1.02
N ILE A 111 -13.98 -6.48 -0.03
CA ILE A 111 -15.14 -7.07 -0.72
C ILE A 111 -15.92 -7.97 0.23
N SER A 112 -15.24 -8.81 1.03
CA SER A 112 -15.92 -9.67 1.99
C SER A 112 -16.70 -8.88 3.05
N THR A 113 -16.15 -7.74 3.51
CA THR A 113 -16.84 -6.82 4.43
C THR A 113 -18.05 -6.18 3.77
N LEU A 114 -17.91 -5.69 2.53
CA LEU A 114 -18.99 -5.02 1.79
C LEU A 114 -20.11 -5.98 1.34
N ALA A 115 -19.80 -7.28 1.20
CA ALA A 115 -20.75 -8.32 0.80
C ALA A 115 -21.56 -8.89 1.97
N THR A 116 -21.20 -8.56 3.22
CA THR A 116 -21.93 -9.04 4.40
C THR A 116 -23.31 -8.37 4.45
N PRO A 117 -24.42 -9.13 4.45
CA PRO A 117 -25.76 -8.56 4.40
C PRO A 117 -26.13 -7.85 5.72
N GLN A 118 -26.78 -6.69 5.61
CA GLN A 118 -27.24 -5.92 6.76
C GLN A 118 -28.44 -6.63 7.40
N THR A 119 -28.33 -7.02 8.66
CA THR A 119 -29.45 -7.64 9.38
C THR A 119 -30.31 -6.56 10.01
N LEU A 120 -31.64 -6.66 9.88
CA LEU A 120 -32.60 -5.69 10.44
C LEU A 120 -32.56 -5.61 11.98
N GLN A 121 -31.91 -6.57 12.65
CA GLN A 121 -31.77 -6.64 14.10
C GLN A 121 -30.82 -5.61 14.71
N THR A 122 -29.93 -5.01 13.90
CA THR A 122 -28.98 -3.97 14.35
C THR A 122 -29.52 -2.54 14.25
N GLY A 123 -30.77 -2.37 13.79
CA GLY A 123 -31.33 -1.04 13.53
C GLY A 123 -30.62 -0.34 12.36
N ILE A 124 -31.23 0.73 11.81
CA ILE A 124 -30.53 1.60 10.86
C ILE A 124 -29.52 2.41 11.67
N ASP A 125 -28.35 1.82 11.95
CA ASP A 125 -27.29 2.48 12.69
C ASP A 125 -26.52 3.42 11.77
N SER A 126 -26.40 4.69 12.18
CA SER A 126 -25.63 5.70 11.46
C SER A 126 -24.15 5.29 11.35
N GLY A 127 -23.64 4.51 12.31
CA GLY A 127 -22.28 3.97 12.30
C GLY A 127 -22.01 3.03 11.13
N GLU A 128 -23.00 2.24 10.72
CA GLU A 128 -22.85 1.28 9.62
C GLU A 128 -22.72 1.99 8.26
N THR A 129 -23.51 3.03 8.04
CA THR A 129 -23.44 3.84 6.81
C THR A 129 -22.08 4.54 6.67
N VAL A 130 -21.56 5.10 7.78
CA VAL A 130 -20.22 5.71 7.80
C VAL A 130 -19.14 4.68 7.50
N THR A 131 -19.22 3.50 8.14
CA THR A 131 -18.24 2.42 7.94
C THR A 131 -18.23 1.93 6.50
N ARG A 132 -19.40 1.79 5.87
CA ARG A 132 -19.53 1.37 4.47
C ARG A 132 -18.99 2.43 3.49
N SER A 133 -19.28 3.70 3.75
CA SER A 133 -18.73 4.81 2.96
C SER A 133 -17.20 4.85 3.05
N LEU A 134 -16.66 4.69 4.26
CA LEU A 134 -15.22 4.63 4.50
C LEU A 134 -14.57 3.42 3.80
N ALA A 135 -15.18 2.24 3.89
CA ALA A 135 -14.71 1.04 3.20
C ALA A 135 -14.72 1.21 1.66
N THR A 136 -15.72 1.91 1.11
CA THR A 136 -15.80 2.21 -0.32
C THR A 136 -14.68 3.15 -0.76
N MET A 137 -14.42 4.22 0.01
CA MET A 137 -13.30 5.13 -0.25
C MET A 137 -11.95 4.40 -0.12
N GLN A 138 -11.81 3.55 0.90
CA GLN A 138 -10.61 2.74 1.08
C GLN A 138 -10.40 1.79 -0.10
N LEU A 139 -11.45 1.17 -0.64
CA LEU A 139 -11.38 0.33 -1.83
C LEU A 139 -10.86 1.12 -3.04
N LEU A 140 -11.41 2.31 -3.28
CA LEU A 140 -10.95 3.18 -4.38
C LEU A 140 -9.46 3.51 -4.26
N ILE A 141 -9.00 3.92 -3.08
CA ILE A 141 -7.58 4.24 -2.84
C ILE A 141 -6.70 3.00 -3.00
N THR A 142 -7.16 1.85 -2.49
CA THR A 142 -6.45 0.56 -2.59
C THR A 142 -6.30 0.09 -4.04
N VAL A 143 -7.18 0.50 -4.95
CA VAL A 143 -7.04 0.22 -6.38
C VAL A 143 -6.17 1.27 -7.08
N LEU A 144 -6.37 2.55 -6.75
CA LEU A 144 -5.72 3.67 -7.46
C LEU A 144 -4.21 3.74 -7.18
N ILE A 145 -3.78 3.49 -5.93
CA ILE A 145 -2.37 3.56 -5.55
C ILE A 145 -1.53 2.49 -6.28
N PRO A 146 -1.88 1.20 -6.27
CA PRO A 146 -1.13 0.18 -7.01
C PRO A 146 -1.10 0.44 -8.51
N LEU A 147 -2.21 0.90 -9.08
CA LEU A 147 -2.27 1.28 -10.49
C LEU A 147 -1.26 2.41 -10.80
N TYR A 148 -1.24 3.44 -9.96
CA TYR A 148 -0.27 4.53 -10.07
C TYR A 148 1.18 4.03 -9.92
N VAL A 149 1.45 3.17 -8.93
CA VAL A 149 2.78 2.59 -8.69
C VAL A 149 3.23 1.78 -9.90
N VAL A 150 2.41 0.86 -10.41
CA VAL A 150 2.75 0.04 -11.57
C VAL A 150 3.00 0.92 -12.80
N TRP A 151 2.10 1.86 -13.07
CA TRP A 151 2.22 2.78 -14.20
C TRP A 151 3.50 3.62 -14.11
N TYR A 152 3.78 4.22 -12.95
CA TYR A 152 4.93 5.09 -12.77
C TYR A 152 6.25 4.31 -12.78
N MET A 153 6.28 3.15 -12.13
CA MET A 153 7.45 2.27 -12.11
C MET A 153 7.81 1.74 -13.50
N ASN A 154 6.86 1.70 -14.44
CA ASN A 154 7.13 1.33 -15.83
C ASN A 154 7.70 2.49 -16.68
N ARG A 155 7.66 3.74 -16.21
CA ARG A 155 8.19 4.90 -16.95
C ARG A 155 9.72 4.99 -16.90
N GLY A 156 10.30 5.52 -17.97
CA GLY A 156 11.75 5.69 -18.16
C GLY A 156 12.52 6.30 -16.97
N PRO A 157 12.03 7.38 -16.33
CA PRO A 157 12.74 8.01 -15.21
C PRO A 157 12.89 7.09 -13.99
N ALA A 158 11.86 6.29 -13.68
CA ALA A 158 11.93 5.30 -12.60
C ALA A 158 12.94 4.20 -12.93
N ARG A 159 12.96 3.73 -14.19
CA ARG A 159 13.93 2.73 -14.66
C ARG A 159 15.37 3.24 -14.52
N ALA A 160 15.62 4.51 -14.84
CA ALA A 160 16.93 5.14 -14.70
C ALA A 160 17.37 5.22 -13.23
N PHE A 161 16.46 5.61 -12.32
CA PHE A 161 16.75 5.69 -10.87
C PHE A 161 17.25 4.35 -10.28
N PHE A 162 16.49 3.27 -10.51
CA PHE A 162 16.84 1.94 -9.97
C PHE A 162 18.04 1.30 -10.68
N ARG A 163 18.28 1.66 -11.95
CA ARG A 163 19.47 1.25 -12.70
C ARG A 163 20.73 2.02 -12.27
N GLY A 164 20.58 3.24 -11.78
CA GLY A 164 21.68 4.07 -11.27
C GLY A 164 22.44 4.86 -12.34
N TYR A 165 22.01 4.82 -13.61
CA TYR A 165 22.58 5.60 -14.72
C TYR A 165 21.55 5.83 -15.83
N TYR A 166 21.72 6.90 -16.61
CA TYR A 166 20.97 7.15 -17.85
C TYR A 166 21.57 6.35 -19.01
N LEU A 167 20.73 5.86 -19.92
CA LEU A 167 21.20 5.30 -21.18
C LEU A 167 21.79 6.43 -22.03
N LYS A 168 23.00 6.23 -22.58
CA LYS A 168 23.57 7.16 -23.55
C LYS A 168 22.66 7.20 -24.78
N GLU A 169 22.41 8.39 -25.30
CA GLU A 169 21.65 8.59 -26.52
C GLU A 169 22.33 7.81 -27.67
N PRO A 170 21.59 7.04 -28.48
CA PRO A 170 22.20 6.35 -29.61
C PRO A 170 22.85 7.41 -30.51
N ALA A 171 24.13 7.21 -30.84
CA ALA A 171 24.88 8.12 -31.68
C ALA A 171 24.03 8.41 -32.92
N ARG A 172 23.61 9.68 -33.09
CA ARG A 172 22.96 10.14 -34.31
C ARG A 172 23.90 9.76 -35.45
N THR A 173 23.55 8.76 -36.23
CA THR A 173 24.21 8.50 -37.51
C THR A 173 23.91 9.70 -38.37
N THR A 174 24.82 10.67 -38.37
CA THR A 174 24.82 11.77 -39.33
C THR A 174 24.76 11.10 -40.71
N PRO A 175 23.69 11.29 -41.51
CA PRO A 175 23.66 10.73 -42.85
C PRO A 175 24.89 11.26 -43.58
N ALA A 176 25.68 10.34 -44.15
CA ALA A 176 26.86 10.68 -44.92
C ALA A 176 26.46 11.75 -45.94
N LYS A 177 27.17 12.88 -45.90
CA LYS A 177 27.00 13.96 -46.87
C LYS A 177 27.39 13.39 -48.23
N THR A 178 26.40 12.94 -49.02
CA THR A 178 26.60 12.53 -50.41
C THR A 178 27.15 13.75 -51.14
N THR A 179 28.46 13.73 -51.33
CA THR A 179 29.18 14.76 -52.09
C THR A 179 29.17 14.25 -53.52
N ASP A 180 28.03 14.37 -54.19
CA ASP A 180 27.96 14.22 -55.64
C ASP A 180 28.47 15.52 -56.25
N GLU A 181 29.80 15.69 -56.23
CA GLU A 181 30.50 16.53 -57.20
C GLU A 181 30.47 15.79 -58.54
N ILE A 182 29.40 16.02 -59.31
CA ILE A 182 29.39 15.73 -60.74
C ILE A 182 30.04 16.94 -61.42
N THR A 183 31.36 16.87 -61.58
CA THR A 183 32.10 17.69 -62.54
C THR A 183 31.67 17.32 -63.95
N THR A 184 31.11 18.32 -64.64
CA THR A 184 31.23 18.69 -66.07
C THR A 184 31.64 17.62 -67.08
#